data_AF-A0A4Q0Y3N2-F1
#
_entry.id   AF-A0A4Q0Y3N2-F1
#
_cell.length_a   1.000
_cell.length_b   1.000
_cell.length_c   1.000
_cell.angle_alpha   90.00
_cell.angle_beta   90.00
_cell.angle_gamma   90.00
#
_symmetry.space_group_name_H-M   'P 1'
#
loop_
_entity.id
_entity.type
_entity.pdbx_description
1 polymer ?
#
loop_
_entity_poly.entity_id
_entity_poly.type
_entity_poly.pdbx_seq_one_letter_code
_entity_poly.pdbx_strand_id
1 'polypeptide(L)'
;MGIFDVTTQVKSHNIEKKDKIITLLKETLSKQSIDTETQKNQLFFKKFKAPKNLLPYDLKVTVENAKESFSLNFEAELLNVWILVVFIVLSIFFTYGIGVILVIVFAYLQKLTATKYIENSFQKIKKEVTQE
;
A
#
# COMPACT_ATOMS: atom_id res chain seq x y z
N MET A 1 12.91 -2.49 5.83
CA MET A 1 11.48 -2.19 6.06
C MET A 1 11.38 -1.31 7.29
N GLY A 2 10.84 -0.11 7.13
CA GLY A 2 10.52 0.82 8.20
C GLY A 2 9.27 0.39 8.98
N ILE A 3 9.16 0.85 10.22
CA ILE A 3 8.06 0.47 11.14
C ILE A 3 6.68 0.90 10.63
N PHE A 4 6.62 1.92 9.77
CA PHE A 4 5.39 2.46 9.19
C PHE A 4 5.11 1.95 7.77
N ASP A 5 5.96 1.08 7.23
CA ASP A 5 5.75 0.46 5.94
C ASP A 5 4.61 -0.56 6.00
N VAL A 6 3.95 -0.75 4.87
CA VAL A 6 2.90 -1.75 4.68
C VAL A 6 3.50 -2.95 3.97
N THR A 7 3.27 -4.13 4.53
CA THR A 7 3.56 -5.40 3.86
C THR A 7 2.36 -6.30 4.03
N THR A 8 1.74 -6.68 2.92
CA THR A 8 0.61 -7.61 2.94
C THR A 8 0.71 -8.58 1.76
N GLN A 9 0.51 -9.87 2.04
CA GLN A 9 0.50 -10.91 1.03
C GLN A 9 -0.91 -11.45 0.92
N VAL A 10 -1.50 -11.36 -0.27
CA VAL A 10 -2.84 -11.89 -0.52
C VAL A 10 -2.77 -13.01 -1.53
N LYS A 11 -3.32 -14.17 -1.17
CA LYS A 11 -3.36 -15.37 -2.03
C LYS A 11 -4.70 -15.45 -2.76
N SER A 12 -4.65 -15.71 -4.06
CA SER A 12 -5.82 -16.08 -4.84
C SER A 12 -5.68 -17.48 -5.40
N HIS A 13 -6.75 -18.25 -5.29
CA HIS A 13 -6.89 -19.52 -5.97
C HIS A 13 -7.56 -19.25 -7.32
N ASN A 14 -7.19 -20.01 -8.35
CA ASN A 14 -7.58 -19.86 -9.76
C ASN A 14 -6.72 -18.88 -10.58
N ILE A 15 -5.88 -19.47 -11.45
CA ILE A 15 -4.91 -18.79 -12.32
C ILE A 15 -5.58 -18.23 -13.58
N GLU A 16 -6.72 -18.79 -14.02
CA GLU A 16 -7.33 -18.48 -15.33
C GLU A 16 -7.75 -17.01 -15.47
N LYS A 17 -7.97 -16.30 -14.36
CA LYS A 17 -8.37 -14.89 -14.37
C LYS A 17 -7.28 -13.94 -13.85
N LYS A 18 -6.04 -14.42 -13.71
CA LYS A 18 -4.89 -13.66 -13.20
C LYS A 18 -4.66 -12.35 -13.97
N ASP A 19 -4.61 -12.41 -15.30
CA ASP A 19 -4.28 -11.23 -16.13
C ASP A 19 -5.37 -10.15 -16.07
N LYS A 20 -6.65 -10.55 -15.98
CA LYS A 20 -7.77 -9.63 -15.74
C LYS A 20 -7.63 -8.93 -14.38
N ILE A 21 -7.32 -9.67 -13.32
CA ILE A 21 -7.15 -9.11 -11.96
C ILE A 21 -5.99 -8.11 -11.94
N ILE A 22 -4.84 -8.45 -12.54
CA ILE A 22 -3.67 -7.56 -12.59
C ILE A 22 -3.99 -6.27 -13.36
N THR A 23 -4.72 -6.37 -14.47
CA THR A 23 -5.10 -5.21 -15.29
C THR A 23 -6.03 -4.27 -14.54
N LEU A 24 -7.09 -4.79 -13.92
CA LEU A 24 -8.03 -3.98 -13.12
C LEU A 24 -7.37 -3.39 -11.87
N LEU A 25 -6.46 -4.14 -11.25
CA LEU A 25 -5.68 -3.66 -10.10
C LEU A 25 -4.77 -2.51 -10.53
N LYS A 26 -4.11 -2.64 -11.68
CA LYS A 26 -3.31 -1.56 -12.27
C LYS A 26 -4.16 -0.33 -12.53
N GLU A 27 -5.31 -0.45 -13.19
CA GLU A 27 -6.18 0.70 -13.45
C GLU A 27 -6.68 1.37 -12.16
N THR A 28 -7.06 0.58 -11.16
CA THR A 28 -7.60 1.09 -9.89
C THR A 28 -6.52 1.83 -9.09
N LEU A 29 -5.34 1.24 -8.96
CA LEU A 29 -4.24 1.82 -8.19
C LEU A 29 -3.58 2.99 -8.92
N SER A 30 -3.48 2.95 -10.26
CA SER A 30 -2.91 4.05 -11.06
C SER A 30 -3.69 5.35 -10.88
N LYS A 31 -5.02 5.30 -10.68
CA LYS A 31 -5.84 6.50 -10.39
C LYS A 31 -5.47 7.21 -9.09
N GLN A 32 -4.76 6.53 -8.20
CA GLN A 32 -4.30 7.06 -6.91
C GLN A 32 -2.78 7.20 -6.83
N SER A 33 -2.11 7.01 -7.95
CA SER A 33 -0.66 7.09 -8.11
C SER A 33 -0.33 8.29 -8.98
N ILE A 34 0.85 8.87 -8.79
CA ILE A 34 1.33 9.93 -9.69
C ILE A 34 2.01 9.30 -10.91
N ASP A 35 2.86 8.30 -10.66
CA ASP A 35 3.53 7.55 -11.72
C ASP A 35 3.32 6.05 -11.52
N THR A 36 3.26 5.32 -12.63
CA THR A 36 3.15 3.85 -12.62
C THR A 36 4.20 3.27 -13.55
N GLU A 37 5.03 2.38 -13.02
CA GLU A 37 6.02 1.63 -13.78
C GLU A 37 5.66 0.15 -13.76
N THR A 38 5.81 -0.52 -14.89
CA THR A 38 5.57 -1.97 -15.00
C THR A 38 6.88 -2.64 -15.39
N GLN A 39 7.37 -3.54 -14.55
CA GLN A 39 8.56 -4.34 -14.83
C GLN A 39 8.24 -5.82 -14.73
N LYS A 40 8.12 -6.51 -15.88
CA LYS A 40 7.88 -7.97 -16.02
C LYS A 40 6.74 -8.53 -15.14
N ASN A 41 7.02 -8.73 -13.85
CA ASN A 41 6.16 -9.37 -12.86
C ASN A 41 5.95 -8.50 -11.60
N GLN A 42 6.32 -7.22 -11.69
CA GLN A 42 6.24 -6.20 -10.66
C GLN A 42 5.53 -4.96 -11.21
N LEU A 43 4.60 -4.43 -10.43
CA LEU A 43 3.96 -3.14 -10.67
C LEU A 43 4.44 -2.18 -9.59
N PHE A 44 4.96 -1.04 -10.01
CA PHE A 44 5.38 0.04 -9.12
C PHE A 44 4.45 1.21 -9.30
N PHE A 45 3.91 1.70 -8.18
CA PHE A 45 2.99 2.81 -8.08
C PHE A 45 3.65 3.86 -7.20
N LYS A 46 4.26 4.86 -7.84
CA LYS A 46 5.00 5.91 -7.13
C LYS A 46 4.04 6.95 -6.57
N LYS A 47 4.35 7.41 -5.35
CA LYS A 47 3.54 8.38 -4.59
C LYS A 47 2.06 7.99 -4.53
N PHE A 48 1.80 6.70 -4.40
CA PHE A 48 0.47 6.16 -4.16
C PHE A 48 -0.12 6.76 -2.87
N LYS A 49 -1.35 7.27 -2.97
CA LYS A 49 -2.04 7.90 -1.84
C LYS A 49 -3.47 7.37 -1.75
N ALA A 50 -3.71 6.51 -0.76
CA ALA A 50 -5.07 6.09 -0.42
C ALA A 50 -5.94 7.33 -0.09
N PRO A 51 -7.27 7.33 -0.37
CA PRO A 51 -8.09 8.54 -0.31
C PRO A 51 -8.12 9.22 1.06
N LYS A 52 -7.97 8.44 2.13
CA LYS A 52 -7.96 8.93 3.52
C LYS A 52 -6.56 9.12 4.10
N ASN A 53 -5.53 8.80 3.32
CA ASN A 53 -4.16 8.97 3.76
C ASN A 53 -3.66 10.39 3.46
N LEU A 54 -2.86 10.92 4.38
CA LEU A 54 -2.15 12.19 4.20
C LEU A 54 -0.75 11.93 3.66
N LEU A 55 -0.11 10.85 4.12
CA LEU A 55 1.23 10.49 3.72
C LEU A 55 1.19 9.60 2.47
N PRO A 56 2.00 9.94 1.44
CA PRO A 56 2.14 9.10 0.26
C PRO A 56 3.05 7.89 0.55
N TYR A 57 2.84 6.83 -0.21
CA TYR A 57 3.63 5.60 -0.17
C TYR A 57 4.12 5.26 -1.57
N ASP A 58 5.28 4.63 -1.70
CA ASP A 58 5.66 3.95 -2.94
C ASP A 58 5.21 2.49 -2.83
N LEU A 59 4.20 2.13 -3.64
CA LEU A 59 3.59 0.82 -3.61
C LEU A 59 4.19 -0.07 -4.70
N LYS A 60 4.78 -1.18 -4.29
CA LYS A 60 5.29 -2.25 -5.14
C LYS A 60 4.40 -3.47 -4.99
N VAL A 61 3.91 -3.98 -6.10
CA VAL A 61 3.10 -5.19 -6.17
C VAL A 61 3.89 -6.23 -6.93
N THR A 62 4.31 -7.29 -6.23
CA THR A 62 5.00 -8.43 -6.83
C THR A 62 4.02 -9.57 -7.01
N VAL A 63 3.95 -10.09 -8.23
CA VAL A 63 3.09 -11.22 -8.57
C VAL A 63 3.92 -12.50 -8.44
N GLU A 64 3.48 -13.47 -7.67
CA GLU A 64 4.15 -14.76 -7.51
C GLU A 64 3.22 -15.87 -8.00
N ASN A 65 3.69 -16.68 -8.95
CA ASN A 65 2.91 -17.82 -9.44
C ASN A 65 3.27 -19.06 -8.62
N ALA A 66 2.26 -19.72 -8.05
CA ALA A 66 2.34 -21.08 -7.55
C ALA A 66 1.52 -22.00 -8.48
N LYS A 67 1.71 -23.32 -8.39
CA LYS A 67 1.19 -24.31 -9.37
C LYS A 67 -0.31 -24.15 -9.67
N GLU A 68 -1.15 -23.88 -8.67
CA GLU A 68 -2.62 -23.74 -8.79
C GLU A 68 -3.16 -22.42 -8.22
N SER A 69 -2.28 -21.51 -7.80
CA SER A 69 -2.64 -20.25 -7.16
C SER A 69 -1.63 -19.17 -7.50
N PHE A 70 -1.99 -17.90 -7.34
CA PHE A 70 -1.03 -16.81 -7.39
C PHE A 70 -1.10 -16.01 -6.09
N SER A 71 0.06 -15.58 -5.59
CA SER A 71 0.18 -14.59 -4.51
C SER A 71 0.46 -13.23 -5.09
N LEU A 72 -0.21 -12.21 -4.57
CA LEU A 72 0.21 -10.82 -4.73
C LEU A 72 0.84 -10.37 -3.43
N ASN A 73 2.11 -10.02 -3.49
CA ASN A 73 2.80 -9.38 -2.38
C ASN A 73 2.78 -7.86 -2.61
N PHE A 74 2.19 -7.14 -1.66
CA PHE A 74 2.10 -5.69 -1.66
C PHE A 74 3.06 -5.13 -0.62
N GLU A 75 4.04 -4.38 -1.08
CA GLU A 75 5.02 -3.66 -0.28
C GLU A 75 4.78 -2.17 -0.50
N ALA A 76 4.36 -1.42 0.51
CA ALA A 76 4.22 0.03 0.42
C ALA A 76 5.22 0.70 1.38
N GLU A 77 6.20 1.41 0.82
CA GLU A 77 7.20 2.14 1.59
C GLU A 77 6.72 3.56 1.84
N LEU A 78 6.79 4.00 3.10
CA LEU A 78 6.36 5.35 3.46
C LEU A 78 7.32 6.38 2.86
N LEU A 79 6.78 7.32 2.07
CA LEU A 79 7.57 8.45 1.56
C LEU A 79 7.65 9.58 2.58
N ASN A 80 8.65 10.45 2.39
CA ASN A 80 8.83 11.67 3.16
C ASN A 80 8.93 11.44 4.68
N VAL A 81 9.56 10.35 5.12
CA VAL A 81 9.75 10.01 6.55
C VAL A 81 10.37 11.16 7.35
N TRP A 82 11.18 12.01 6.71
CA TRP A 82 11.74 13.23 7.30
C TRP A 82 10.70 14.16 7.91
N ILE A 83 9.48 14.23 7.37
CA ILE A 83 8.41 15.06 7.95
C ILE A 83 8.04 14.57 9.36
N LEU A 84 8.01 13.25 9.57
CA LEU A 84 7.73 12.65 10.88
C LEU A 84 8.88 12.94 11.85
N VAL A 85 10.12 12.88 11.38
CA VAL A 85 11.29 13.22 12.20
C VAL A 85 11.21 14.66 12.69
N VAL A 86 10.89 15.60 11.80
CA VAL A 86 10.70 17.02 12.18
C VAL A 86 9.59 17.16 13.21
N PHE A 87 8.45 16.50 13.03
CA PHE A 87 7.36 16.55 14.01
C PHE A 87 7.73 15.95 15.37
N ILE A 88 8.54 14.89 15.40
CA ILE A 88 9.04 14.29 16.65
C ILE A 88 9.94 15.30 17.37
N VAL A 89 10.90 15.90 16.65
CA VAL A 89 11.83 16.88 17.21
C VAL A 89 11.07 18.09 17.76
N LEU A 90 10.11 18.63 17.01
CA LEU A 90 9.25 19.72 17.47
C LEU A 90 8.43 19.30 18.69
N SER A 91 7.87 18.09 18.71
CA SER A 91 7.12 17.60 19.87
C SER A 91 7.98 17.52 21.13
N ILE A 92 9.25 17.13 21.02
CA ILE A 92 10.18 17.13 22.14
C ILE A 92 10.41 18.56 22.64
N PHE A 93 10.69 19.51 21.75
CA PHE A 93 10.96 20.90 22.13
C PHE A 93 9.74 21.64 22.71
N PHE A 94 8.55 21.43 22.15
CA PHE A 94 7.35 22.21 22.50
C PHE A 94 6.45 21.56 23.54
N THR A 95 6.47 20.24 23.67
CA THR A 95 5.55 19.49 24.56
C THR A 95 6.29 18.58 25.54
N TYR A 96 7.60 18.76 25.69
CA TYR A 96 8.47 17.90 26.51
C TYR A 96 8.33 16.41 26.16
N GLY A 97 8.07 16.12 24.87
CA GLY A 97 7.96 14.76 24.35
C GLY A 97 6.55 14.15 24.37
N ILE A 98 5.55 14.77 25.01
CA ILE A 98 4.17 14.22 25.03
C ILE A 98 3.59 14.13 23.61
N GLY A 99 3.84 15.13 22.77
CA GLY A 99 3.39 15.18 21.38
C GLY A 99 3.93 14.05 20.50
N VAL A 100 5.03 13.40 20.89
CA VAL A 100 5.59 12.27 20.14
C VAL A 100 4.58 11.12 20.03
N ILE A 101 3.78 10.91 21.08
CA ILE A 101 2.71 9.89 21.09
C ILE A 101 1.70 10.17 19.97
N LEU A 102 1.30 11.44 19.79
CA LEU A 102 0.36 11.83 18.75
C LEU A 102 0.93 11.57 17.35
N VAL A 103 2.22 11.85 17.13
CA VAL A 103 2.90 11.61 15.85
C VAL A 103 2.95 10.11 15.55
N ILE A 104 3.26 9.27 16.54
CA ILE A 104 3.31 7.81 16.38
C ILE A 104 1.91 7.26 16.08
N VAL A 105 0.90 7.65 16.86
CA VAL A 105 -0.50 7.23 16.64
C VAL A 105 -0.97 7.64 15.25
N PHE A 106 -0.66 8.87 14.83
CA PHE A 106 -0.97 9.35 13.50
C PHE A 106 -0.35 8.47 12.40
N ALA A 107 0.97 8.24 12.45
CA ALA A 107 1.66 7.40 11.45
C ALA A 107 1.15 5.96 11.45
N TYR A 108 0.81 5.41 12.62
CA TYR A 108 0.19 4.09 12.74
C TYR A 108 -1.20 4.03 12.06
N LEU A 109 -2.04 5.03 12.25
CA LEU A 109 -3.35 5.09 11.59
C LEU A 109 -3.25 5.23 10.07
N GLN A 110 -2.25 5.96 9.57
CA GLN A 110 -1.95 6.07 8.14
C GLN A 110 -1.57 4.70 7.55
N LYS A 111 -0.70 3.94 8.24
CA LYS A 111 -0.35 2.57 7.88
C LYS A 111 -1.59 1.66 7.83
N LEU A 112 -2.39 1.65 8.90
CA LEU A 112 -3.59 0.81 8.99
C LEU A 112 -4.58 1.11 7.85
N THR A 113 -4.76 2.39 7.52
CA THR A 113 -5.69 2.83 6.49
C THR A 113 -5.19 2.45 5.09
N ALA A 114 -3.89 2.58 4.82
CA ALA A 114 -3.28 2.11 3.57
C ALA A 114 -3.43 0.60 3.40
N THR A 115 -3.10 -0.19 4.43
CA THR A 115 -3.23 -1.66 4.39
C THR A 115 -4.65 -2.08 4.06
N LYS A 116 -5.63 -1.52 4.79
CA LYS A 116 -7.06 -1.81 4.56
C LYS A 116 -7.50 -1.43 3.16
N TYR A 117 -7.02 -0.31 2.64
CA TYR A 117 -7.39 0.14 1.30
C TYR A 117 -6.85 -0.80 0.21
N ILE A 118 -5.58 -1.22 0.31
CA ILE A 118 -4.96 -2.17 -0.63
C ILE A 118 -5.71 -3.51 -0.60
N GLU A 119 -5.94 -4.05 0.60
CA GLU A 119 -6.62 -5.34 0.77
C GLU A 119 -8.07 -5.29 0.26
N ASN A 120 -8.82 -4.23 0.58
CA ASN A 120 -10.19 -4.07 0.10
C ASN A 120 -10.26 -3.89 -1.42
N SER A 121 -9.31 -3.16 -2.02
CA SER A 121 -9.24 -2.98 -3.47
C SER A 121 -9.04 -4.33 -4.16
N PHE A 122 -8.11 -5.15 -3.64
CA PHE A 122 -7.89 -6.49 -4.16
C PHE A 122 -9.12 -7.40 -3.99
N GLN A 123 -9.73 -7.42 -2.80
CA GLN A 123 -10.92 -8.26 -2.54
C GLN A 123 -12.11 -7.87 -3.41
N LYS A 124 -12.31 -6.57 -3.67
CA LYS A 124 -13.37 -6.08 -4.55
C LYS A 124 -13.16 -6.56 -5.99
N ILE A 125 -11.96 -6.37 -6.53
CA ILE A 125 -11.60 -6.83 -7.88
C ILE A 125 -11.72 -8.35 -8.00
N LYS A 126 -11.26 -9.09 -6.99
CA LYS A 126 -11.40 -10.55 -6.96
C LYS A 126 -12.87 -10.98 -7.03
N LYS A 127 -13.77 -10.32 -6.31
CA LYS A 127 -15.21 -10.60 -6.34
C LYS A 127 -15.82 -10.30 -7.70
N GLU A 128 -15.53 -9.13 -8.28
CA GLU A 128 -16.01 -8.74 -9.62
C GLU A 128 -15.59 -9.78 -10.68
N VAL A 129 -14.33 -10.18 -10.66
CA VAL A 129 -13.78 -11.15 -11.62
C VAL A 129 -14.29 -12.59 -11.37
N THR A 130 -14.70 -12.94 -10.15
CA THR A 130 -15.28 -14.26 -9.84
C THR A 130 -16.77 -14.34 -10.22
N GLN A 131 -17.47 -13.20 -10.27
CA GLN A 131 -18.89 -13.12 -10.62
C GLN A 131 -19.15 -12.97 -12.14
N GLU A 132 -18.17 -12.51 -12.92
CA GLU A 132 -18.12 -12.67 -14.39
C GLU A 132 -17.87 -14.12 -14.81
#